data_AF-A0A416GID0-F1
#
_entry.id   AF-A0A416GID0-F1
#
_cell.length_a   1.000
_cell.length_b   1.000
_cell.length_c   1.000
_cell.angle_alpha   90.00
_cell.angle_beta   90.00
_cell.angle_gamma   90.00
#
_symmetry.space_group_name_H-M   'P 1'
#
loop_
_entity.id
_entity.type
_entity.pdbx_description
1 polymer ?
#
loop_
_entity_poly.entity_id
_entity_poly.type
_entity_poly.pdbx_seq_one_letter_code
_entity_poly.pdbx_strand_id
1 'polypeptide(L)'
;MIKTEKLSRTVLNVCIAIILVVFAFFFLYGYDNPMGDYNEPKCTEAVIYLMYVLIGVTAVLAVWSAIKSIKDGMGASGENLSGVPGGKISFISVVLLVGSLAVGLLTNLNEPDFTAADGNVTSGAMVSVVDMFIISIYILMAVAAIAVVVNMSGIVKKSAQKK
;
A
#
# COMPACT_ATOMS: atom_id res chain seq x y z
N MET A 1 -5.78 2.84 -29.17
CA MET A 1 -5.79 3.56 -27.88
C MET A 1 -6.63 2.76 -26.89
N ILE A 2 -5.99 1.97 -26.01
CA ILE A 2 -6.72 1.28 -24.93
C ILE A 2 -7.19 2.35 -23.95
N LYS A 3 -8.49 2.37 -23.60
CA LYS A 3 -9.00 3.27 -22.56
C LYS A 3 -8.24 2.97 -21.26
N THR A 4 -7.72 4.01 -20.59
CA THR A 4 -6.91 3.92 -19.36
C THR A 4 -7.55 3.02 -18.29
N GLU A 5 -8.88 3.02 -18.20
CA GLU A 5 -9.62 2.14 -17.29
C GLU A 5 -9.41 0.65 -17.58
N LYS A 6 -9.42 0.24 -18.86
CA LYS A 6 -9.19 -1.16 -19.25
C LYS A 6 -7.77 -1.58 -18.95
N LEU A 7 -6.79 -0.70 -19.19
CA LEU A 7 -5.39 -0.98 -18.88
C LEU A 7 -5.19 -1.20 -17.37
N SER A 8 -5.71 -0.29 -16.54
CA SER A 8 -5.61 -0.40 -15.07
C SER A 8 -6.28 -1.67 -14.53
N ARG A 9 -7.51 -1.98 -14.99
CA ARG A 9 -8.24 -3.19 -14.58
C ARG A 9 -7.51 -4.48 -14.99
N THR A 10 -6.97 -4.53 -16.22
CA THR A 10 -6.24 -5.71 -16.68
C THR A 10 -4.96 -5.91 -15.87
N VAL A 11 -4.18 -4.85 -15.61
CA VAL A 11 -2.96 -4.95 -14.80
C VAL A 11 -3.27 -5.41 -13.38
N LEU A 12 -4.29 -4.83 -12.73
CA LEU A 12 -4.72 -5.25 -11.40
C LEU A 12 -5.11 -6.74 -11.37
N ASN A 13 -5.93 -7.18 -12.32
CA ASN A 13 -6.37 -8.58 -12.36
C ASN A 13 -5.21 -9.55 -12.62
N VAL A 14 -4.24 -9.18 -13.46
CA VAL A 14 -3.04 -9.98 -13.69
C VAL A 14 -2.20 -10.07 -12.42
N CYS A 15 -2.00 -8.95 -11.71
CA CYS A 15 -1.31 -8.96 -10.42
C CYS A 15 -1.99 -9.89 -9.41
N ILE A 16 -3.32 -9.80 -9.27
CA ILE A 16 -4.09 -10.68 -8.37
C ILE A 16 -3.95 -12.14 -8.79
N ALA A 17 -4.04 -12.44 -10.08
CA ALA A 17 -3.91 -13.81 -10.58
C ALA A 17 -2.53 -14.41 -10.27
N ILE A 18 -1.45 -13.66 -10.45
CA ILE A 18 -0.08 -14.10 -10.13
C ILE A 18 0.03 -14.42 -8.62
N ILE A 19 -0.48 -13.53 -7.77
CA ILE A 19 -0.45 -13.72 -6.31
C ILE A 19 -1.21 -15.01 -5.94
N LEU A 20 -2.43 -15.18 -6.45
CA LEU A 20 -3.25 -16.38 -6.15
C LEU A 20 -2.58 -17.67 -6.62
N VAL A 21 -1.92 -17.67 -7.79
CA VAL A 21 -1.20 -18.83 -8.29
C VAL A 21 -0.05 -19.20 -7.34
N VAL A 22 0.80 -18.23 -6.96
CA VAL A 22 1.94 -18.50 -6.07
C VAL A 22 1.47 -18.95 -4.68
N PHE A 23 0.40 -18.35 -4.14
CA PHE A 23 -0.22 -18.79 -2.89
C PHE A 23 -0.83 -20.20 -3.00
N ALA A 24 -1.46 -20.55 -4.12
CA ALA A 24 -1.98 -21.89 -4.34
C ALA A 24 -0.84 -22.92 -4.38
N PHE A 25 0.28 -22.61 -5.04
CA PHE A 25 1.47 -23.46 -4.98
C PHE A 25 2.01 -23.59 -3.56
N PHE A 26 2.05 -22.51 -2.78
CA PHE A 26 2.49 -22.55 -1.38
C PHE A 26 1.65 -23.48 -0.49
N PHE A 27 0.31 -23.43 -0.60
CA PHE A 27 -0.56 -24.26 0.23
C PHE A 27 -0.78 -25.68 -0.30
N LEU A 28 -0.68 -25.90 -1.61
CA LEU A 28 -1.01 -27.19 -2.24
C LEU A 28 0.21 -28.03 -2.59
N TYR A 29 1.41 -27.44 -2.68
CA TYR A 29 2.62 -28.12 -3.12
C TYR A 29 3.59 -28.39 -1.97
N GLY A 30 3.44 -29.58 -1.36
CA GLY A 30 4.43 -30.30 -0.55
C GLY A 30 5.00 -29.58 0.69
N TYR A 31 4.74 -30.14 1.87
CA TYR A 31 5.46 -29.86 3.11
C TYR A 31 6.55 -30.91 3.26
N ASP A 32 7.70 -30.71 2.63
CA ASP A 32 8.77 -31.72 2.65
C ASP A 32 10.12 -30.99 2.46
N ASN A 33 10.29 -29.98 3.30
CA ASN A 33 11.48 -29.14 3.48
C ASN A 33 11.81 -29.06 4.99
N PRO A 34 12.60 -29.99 5.54
CA PRO A 34 12.90 -30.02 6.97
C PRO A 34 13.84 -28.87 7.38
N MET A 35 13.43 -28.11 8.42
CA MET A 35 14.21 -27.10 9.14
C MET A 35 14.17 -27.43 10.64
N GLY A 36 15.18 -28.15 11.12
CA GLY A 36 15.19 -28.67 12.50
C GLY A 36 14.09 -29.70 12.73
N ASP A 37 13.28 -29.53 13.78
CA ASP A 37 12.13 -30.39 14.09
C ASP A 37 10.85 -30.00 13.30
N TYR A 38 10.90 -28.94 12.49
CA TYR A 38 9.77 -28.43 11.73
C TYR A 38 9.94 -28.66 10.24
N ASN A 39 8.82 -28.75 9.54
CA ASN A 39 8.78 -29.00 8.10
C ASN A 39 8.08 -27.83 7.42
N GLU A 40 8.83 -27.09 6.60
CA GLU A 40 8.34 -25.92 5.90
C GLU A 40 7.66 -26.31 4.57
N PRO A 41 6.66 -25.54 4.12
CA PRO A 41 6.16 -25.65 2.75
C PRO A 41 7.30 -25.42 1.75
N LYS A 42 7.43 -26.25 0.72
CA LYS A 42 8.53 -26.16 -0.27
C LYS A 42 8.57 -24.81 -1.00
N CYS A 43 7.42 -24.18 -1.22
CA CYS A 43 7.34 -22.91 -1.93
C CYS A 43 7.44 -21.67 -1.02
N THR A 44 7.90 -21.82 0.23
CA THR A 44 8.08 -20.69 1.17
C THR A 44 9.03 -19.63 0.59
N GLU A 45 10.15 -20.04 -0.01
CA GLU A 45 11.08 -19.11 -0.65
C GLU A 45 10.41 -18.31 -1.78
N ALA A 46 9.57 -18.95 -2.59
CA ALA A 46 8.89 -18.28 -3.70
C ALA A 46 7.91 -17.18 -3.22
N VAL A 47 7.22 -17.42 -2.11
CA VAL A 47 6.35 -16.41 -1.48
C VAL A 47 7.16 -15.24 -0.95
N ILE A 48 8.31 -15.53 -0.32
CA ILE A 48 9.22 -14.50 0.20
C ILE A 48 9.77 -13.63 -0.95
N TYR A 49 10.21 -14.24 -2.06
CA TYR A 49 10.64 -13.49 -3.25
C TYR A 49 9.51 -12.63 -3.84
N LEU A 50 8.30 -13.18 -3.94
CA LEU A 50 7.14 -12.43 -4.42
C LEU A 50 6.86 -11.21 -3.55
N MET A 51 6.97 -11.35 -2.22
CA MET A 51 6.83 -10.24 -1.28
C MET A 51 7.87 -9.15 -1.57
N TYR A 52 9.16 -9.49 -1.67
CA TYR A 52 10.22 -8.52 -1.92
C TYR A 52 10.05 -7.81 -3.28
N VAL A 53 9.66 -8.53 -4.33
CA VAL A 53 9.39 -7.94 -5.64
C VAL A 53 8.22 -6.96 -5.59
N LEU A 54 7.11 -7.34 -4.93
CA LEU A 54 5.96 -6.45 -4.80
C LEU A 54 6.29 -5.19 -3.99
N ILE A 55 7.02 -5.32 -2.90
CA ILE A 55 7.49 -4.17 -2.11
C ILE A 55 8.40 -3.28 -2.97
N GLY A 56 9.37 -3.85 -3.68
CA GLY A 56 10.28 -3.09 -4.54
C GLY A 56 9.55 -2.33 -5.65
N VAL A 57 8.64 -2.99 -6.38
CA VAL A 57 7.86 -2.38 -7.45
C VAL A 57 6.95 -1.28 -6.92
N THR A 58 6.24 -1.53 -5.80
CA THR A 58 5.33 -0.53 -5.22
C THR A 58 6.07 0.66 -4.64
N ALA A 59 7.24 0.46 -4.01
CA ALA A 59 8.09 1.55 -3.52
C ALA A 59 8.57 2.45 -4.67
N VAL A 60 9.05 1.86 -5.78
CA VAL A 60 9.46 2.62 -6.97
C VAL A 60 8.29 3.41 -7.56
N LEU A 61 7.12 2.78 -7.70
CA LEU A 61 5.92 3.44 -8.20
C LEU A 61 5.42 4.55 -7.26
N ALA A 62 5.52 4.36 -5.94
CA ALA A 62 5.13 5.35 -4.95
C ALA A 62 6.03 6.59 -5.03
N VAL A 63 7.35 6.40 -5.10
CA VAL A 63 8.32 7.49 -5.27
C VAL A 63 8.10 8.21 -6.59
N TRP A 64 7.96 7.46 -7.69
CA TRP A 64 7.65 8.05 -9.00
C TRP A 64 6.35 8.85 -8.97
N SER A 65 5.31 8.31 -8.36
CA SER A 65 4.01 8.96 -8.22
C SER A 65 4.10 10.25 -7.39
N ALA A 66 4.86 10.24 -6.29
CA ALA A 66 5.09 11.43 -5.47
C ALA A 66 5.85 12.51 -6.25
N ILE A 67 6.94 12.15 -6.94
CA ILE A 67 7.73 13.07 -7.77
C ILE A 67 6.84 13.68 -8.87
N LYS A 68 6.06 12.84 -9.56
CA LYS A 68 5.13 13.29 -10.60
C LYS A 68 4.05 14.21 -10.02
N SER A 69 3.49 13.86 -8.86
CA SER A 69 2.48 14.67 -8.16
C SER A 69 3.01 16.04 -7.76
N ILE A 70 4.26 16.13 -7.31
CA ILE A 70 4.91 17.40 -6.95
C ILE A 70 5.22 18.21 -8.22
N LYS A 71 5.80 17.58 -9.23
CA LYS A 71 6.17 18.21 -10.52
C LYS A 71 4.95 18.76 -11.25
N ASP A 72 3.87 17.99 -11.31
CA ASP A 72 2.63 18.37 -12.00
C ASP A 72 1.74 19.25 -11.09
N GLY A 73 1.91 19.19 -9.76
CA GLY A 73 1.17 19.97 -8.76
C GLY A 73 1.67 21.40 -8.53
N MET A 74 2.86 21.76 -9.02
CA MET A 74 3.41 23.13 -8.92
C MET A 74 3.03 24.02 -10.12
N GLY A 75 2.42 23.47 -11.16
CA GLY A 75 1.83 24.24 -12.24
C GLY A 75 0.38 24.57 -11.94
N ALA A 76 0.05 25.85 -11.78
CA ALA A 76 -1.32 26.39 -11.84
C ALA A 76 -1.94 26.27 -13.25
N SER A 77 -1.68 25.15 -13.94
CA SER A 77 -2.05 24.90 -15.33
C SER A 77 -2.27 23.41 -15.53
N GLY A 78 -3.02 22.77 -14.63
CA GLY A 78 -3.61 21.49 -14.92
C GLY A 78 -4.77 21.72 -15.87
N GLU A 79 -4.56 21.51 -17.16
CA GLU A 79 -5.63 21.48 -18.15
C GLU A 79 -6.77 20.61 -17.61
N ASN A 80 -7.94 21.25 -17.53
CA ASN A 80 -9.19 20.68 -17.06
C ASN A 80 -9.71 19.65 -18.07
N LEU A 81 -9.00 18.55 -18.27
CA LEU A 81 -9.44 17.49 -19.19
C LEU A 81 -10.56 16.62 -18.59
N SER A 82 -10.93 16.81 -17.31
CA SER A 82 -11.91 15.98 -16.61
C SER A 82 -12.88 16.71 -15.66
N GLY A 83 -12.85 18.05 -15.58
CA GLY A 83 -13.75 18.80 -14.66
C GLY A 83 -13.53 18.55 -13.16
N VAL A 84 -12.48 17.81 -12.78
CA VAL A 84 -12.07 17.55 -11.40
C VAL A 84 -10.66 18.13 -11.23
N PRO A 85 -10.41 19.02 -10.25
CA PRO A 85 -9.07 19.58 -10.00
C PRO A 85 -8.10 18.50 -9.53
N GLY A 86 -7.49 17.77 -10.46
CA GLY A 86 -6.63 16.61 -10.18
C GLY A 86 -5.45 16.94 -9.26
N GLY A 87 -4.88 18.14 -9.39
CA GLY A 87 -3.79 18.61 -8.53
C GLY A 87 -4.19 18.77 -7.06
N LYS A 88 -5.42 19.20 -6.77
CA LYS A 88 -5.88 19.39 -5.37
C LYS A 88 -6.09 18.06 -4.65
N ILE A 89 -6.64 17.07 -5.35
CA ILE A 89 -6.90 15.73 -4.78
C ILE A 89 -5.58 14.99 -4.56
N SER A 90 -4.65 15.08 -5.52
CA SER A 90 -3.31 14.52 -5.39
C SER A 90 -2.55 15.14 -4.20
N PHE A 91 -2.58 16.47 -4.06
CA PHE A 91 -1.96 17.14 -2.91
C PHE A 91 -2.56 16.70 -1.56
N ILE A 92 -3.90 16.64 -1.45
CA ILE A 92 -4.57 16.16 -0.23
C ILE A 92 -4.16 14.72 0.08
N SER A 93 -4.04 13.85 -0.92
CA SER A 93 -3.63 12.46 -0.71
C SER A 93 -2.18 12.32 -0.20
N VAL A 94 -1.26 13.16 -0.69
CA VAL A 94 0.13 13.20 -0.21
C VAL A 94 0.20 13.75 1.21
N VAL A 95 -0.53 14.81 1.51
CA VAL A 95 -0.59 15.38 2.88
C VAL A 95 -1.18 14.37 3.85
N LEU A 96 -2.23 13.64 3.47
CA LEU A 96 -2.83 12.59 4.31
C LEU A 96 -1.82 11.45 4.56
N LEU A 97 -1.09 11.01 3.53
CA LEU A 97 -0.05 9.98 3.67
C LEU A 97 1.05 10.44 4.63
N VAL A 98 1.67 11.60 4.37
CA VAL A 98 2.74 12.15 5.21
C VAL A 98 2.25 12.43 6.64
N GLY A 99 1.03 12.95 6.79
CA GLY A 99 0.41 13.20 8.09
C GLY A 99 0.20 11.91 8.88
N SER A 100 -0.28 10.84 8.23
CA SER A 100 -0.46 9.54 8.90
C SER A 100 0.87 8.90 9.33
N LEU A 101 1.94 9.09 8.54
CA LEU A 101 3.27 8.61 8.88
C LEU A 101 3.88 9.42 10.04
N ALA A 102 3.65 10.73 10.07
CA ALA A 102 4.05 11.59 11.18
C ALA A 102 3.35 11.20 12.49
N VAL A 103 2.07 10.81 12.44
CA VAL A 103 1.36 10.27 13.60
C VAL A 103 2.02 9.00 14.11
N GLY A 104 2.36 8.07 13.21
CA GLY A 104 3.09 6.85 13.58
C GLY A 104 4.46 7.15 14.19
N LEU A 105 5.17 8.18 13.68
CA LEU A 105 6.47 8.61 14.20
C LEU A 105 6.37 9.11 15.64
N LEU A 106 5.36 9.93 15.92
CA LEU A 106 5.16 10.54 17.24
C LEU A 106 4.78 9.54 18.33
N THR A 107 4.13 8.42 17.97
CA THR A 107 3.70 7.40 18.93
C THR A 107 4.79 6.43 19.37
N ASN A 108 5.83 6.18 18.55
CA ASN A 108 6.74 5.04 18.74
C ASN A 108 8.24 5.41 18.78
N LEU A 109 8.59 6.58 19.31
CA LEU A 109 9.99 7.07 19.33
C LEU A 109 10.96 6.32 20.27
N ASN A 110 10.59 5.19 20.88
CA ASN A 110 11.43 4.54 21.89
C ASN A 110 11.16 3.03 22.09
N GLU A 111 11.07 2.26 21.01
CA GLU A 111 10.89 0.81 21.15
C GLU A 111 12.22 0.08 21.47
N PRO A 112 12.16 -0.98 22.30
CA PRO A 112 13.32 -1.82 22.56
C PRO A 112 13.70 -2.66 21.33
N ASP A 113 14.92 -3.19 21.34
CA ASP A 113 15.37 -4.13 20.32
C ASP A 113 14.50 -5.39 20.31
N PHE A 114 14.19 -5.88 19.11
CA PHE A 114 13.40 -7.09 18.91
C PHE A 114 14.30 -8.25 18.50
N THR A 115 14.26 -9.34 19.27
CA THR A 115 14.94 -10.59 18.94
C THR A 115 13.94 -11.54 18.27
N ALA A 116 14.17 -11.86 17.00
CA ALA A 116 13.36 -12.83 16.27
C ALA A 116 13.65 -14.28 16.73
N ALA A 117 12.76 -15.20 16.35
CA ALA A 117 12.84 -16.61 16.78
C ALA A 117 14.08 -17.36 16.24
N ASP A 118 14.71 -16.83 15.19
CA ASP A 118 15.97 -17.29 14.61
C ASP A 118 17.22 -16.73 15.33
N GLY A 119 17.03 -15.90 16.37
CA GLY A 119 18.09 -15.24 17.12
C GLY A 119 18.59 -13.93 16.49
N ASN A 120 18.04 -13.50 15.35
CA ASN A 120 18.42 -12.25 14.72
C ASN A 120 17.86 -11.05 15.50
N VAL A 121 18.71 -10.06 15.78
CA VAL A 121 18.33 -8.86 16.53
C VAL A 121 18.05 -7.71 15.56
N THR A 122 16.83 -7.20 15.61
CA THR A 122 16.42 -5.99 14.90
C THR A 122 16.48 -4.82 15.86
N SER A 123 17.27 -3.80 15.53
CA SER A 123 17.39 -2.59 16.35
C SER A 123 16.03 -1.93 16.56
N GLY A 124 15.76 -1.43 17.76
CA GLY A 124 14.50 -0.78 18.12
C GLY A 124 14.11 0.35 17.16
N ALA A 125 15.08 1.08 16.60
CA ALA A 125 14.82 2.09 15.57
C ALA A 125 14.14 1.52 14.31
N MET A 126 14.52 0.33 13.85
CA MET A 126 13.89 -0.33 12.70
C MET A 126 12.53 -0.90 13.06
N VAL A 127 12.35 -1.38 14.30
CA VAL A 127 11.05 -1.81 14.83
C VAL A 127 10.08 -0.63 14.82
N SER A 128 10.52 0.52 15.36
CA SER A 128 9.73 1.75 15.36
C SER A 128 9.35 2.21 13.94
N VAL A 129 10.26 2.10 12.97
CA VAL A 129 9.94 2.43 11.56
C VAL A 129 8.84 1.53 11.00
N VAL A 130 8.89 0.22 11.25
CA VAL A 130 7.84 -0.72 10.82
C VAL A 130 6.51 -0.35 11.47
N ASP A 131 6.51 -0.04 12.75
CA ASP A 131 5.34 0.37 13.51
C ASP A 131 4.70 1.66 12.99
N MET A 132 5.51 2.63 12.54
CA MET A 132 5.02 3.85 11.88
C MET A 132 4.23 3.55 10.61
N PHE A 133 4.70 2.60 9.79
CA PHE A 133 4.00 2.16 8.60
C PHE A 133 2.71 1.41 8.93
N ILE A 134 2.72 0.55 9.96
CA ILE A 134 1.53 -0.18 10.40
C ILE A 134 0.44 0.79 10.85
N ILE A 135 0.76 1.78 11.68
CA ILE A 135 -0.19 2.81 12.14
C ILE A 135 -0.72 3.63 10.97
N SER A 136 0.16 4.06 10.05
CA SER A 136 -0.23 4.79 8.84
C SER A 136 -1.24 4.00 8.00
N ILE A 137 -1.00 2.70 7.79
CA ILE A 137 -1.91 1.81 7.05
C ILE A 137 -3.28 1.74 7.73
N TYR A 138 -3.33 1.57 9.06
CA TYR A 138 -4.62 1.52 9.77
C TYR A 138 -5.42 2.82 9.65
N ILE A 139 -4.75 3.97 9.79
CA ILE A 139 -5.40 5.29 9.63
C ILE A 139 -5.94 5.43 8.19
N LEU A 140 -5.12 5.14 7.18
CA LEU A 140 -5.50 5.27 5.79
C LEU A 140 -6.63 4.29 5.41
N MET A 141 -6.60 3.06 5.92
CA MET A 141 -7.69 2.10 5.72
C MET A 141 -9.00 2.56 6.36
N ALA A 142 -8.96 3.09 7.60
CA ALA A 142 -10.15 3.61 8.26
C ALA A 142 -10.76 4.78 7.50
N VAL A 143 -9.93 5.75 7.06
CA VAL A 143 -10.38 6.89 6.26
C VAL A 143 -10.97 6.42 4.92
N ALA A 144 -10.33 5.45 4.25
CA ALA A 144 -10.82 4.90 3.00
C ALA A 144 -12.17 4.18 3.17
N ALA A 145 -12.32 3.37 4.22
CA ALA A 145 -13.57 2.67 4.53
C ALA A 145 -14.70 3.68 4.79
N ILE A 146 -14.45 4.72 5.60
CA ILE A 146 -15.43 5.79 5.85
C ILE A 146 -15.79 6.50 4.54
N ALA A 147 -14.79 6.87 3.72
CA ALA A 147 -15.03 7.54 2.44
C ALA A 147 -15.92 6.70 1.50
N VAL A 148 -15.70 5.39 1.45
CA VAL A 148 -16.53 4.45 0.66
C VAL A 148 -17.96 4.39 1.19
N VAL A 149 -18.15 4.31 2.52
CA VAL A 149 -19.49 4.32 3.14
C VAL A 149 -20.22 5.65 2.87
N VAL A 150 -19.53 6.79 3.01
CA VAL A 150 -20.09 8.11 2.70
C VAL A 150 -20.43 8.24 1.22
N ASN A 151 -19.62 7.66 0.33
CA ASN A 151 -19.91 7.64 -1.10
C ASN A 151 -21.15 6.81 -1.43
N MET A 152 -21.26 5.60 -0.86
CA MET A 152 -22.39 4.69 -1.07
C MET A 152 -23.69 5.18 -0.43
N SER A 153 -23.63 5.89 0.70
CA SER A 153 -24.80 6.45 1.39
C SER A 153 -25.49 7.60 0.63
N GLY A 154 -24.94 8.06 -0.50
CA GLY A 154 -25.59 9.03 -1.39
C GLY A 154 -25.67 10.46 -0.83
N ILE A 155 -25.18 10.71 0.38
CA ILE A 155 -25.14 12.04 1.02
C ILE A 155 -24.45 13.07 0.11
N VAL A 156 -23.36 12.65 -0.55
CA VAL A 156 -22.57 13.49 -1.46
C VAL A 156 -23.32 13.81 -2.76
N LYS A 157 -24.22 12.94 -3.22
CA LYS A 157 -25.07 13.21 -4.40
C LYS A 157 -26.20 14.19 -4.06
N LYS A 158 -26.74 14.09 -2.84
CA LYS A 158 -27.84 14.94 -2.36
C LYS A 158 -27.40 16.40 -2.14
N SER A 159 -26.16 16.62 -1.73
CA SER A 159 -25.58 17.96 -1.57
C SER A 159 -25.17 18.61 -2.91
N ALA A 160 -24.87 17.81 -3.94
CA ALA A 160 -24.55 18.32 -5.29
C ALA A 160 -25.78 18.76 -6.11
N GLN A 161 -26.97 18.21 -5.82
CA GLN A 161 -28.24 18.57 -6.48
C GLN A 161 -28.94 19.79 -5.86
N LYS A 162 -28.39 20.35 -4.77
CA LYS A 162 -28.97 21.49 -4.03
C LYS A 162 -28.27 22.83 -4.34
N LYS A 163 -27.35 22.83 -5.30
CA LYS A 163 -26.74 24.01 -5.93
C LYS A 163 -27.26 24.09 -7.36
#